data_AF-A0A4S8KLX6-F1
#
_entry.id   AF-A0A4S8KLX6-F1
#
_cell.length_a   1.000
_cell.length_b   1.000
_cell.length_c   1.000
_cell.angle_alpha   90.00
_cell.angle_beta   90.00
_cell.angle_gamma   90.00
#
_symmetry.space_group_name_H-M   'P 1'
#
loop_
_entity.id
_entity.type
_entity.pdbx_description
1 polymer ?
#
loop_
_entity_poly.entity_id
_entity_poly.type
_entity_poly.pdbx_seq_one_letter_code
_entity_poly.pdbx_strand_id
1 'polypeptide(L)'
;MWNHLDTIQDKSHLRALERDQAQGQQYLLIGGTYVADQFVEAIGKYFPELRPDLPPVDLSQVEATKEKFKFENLEATRDLGTQFSGIDELAKGKLKKQFESK
;
A
#
# COMPACT_ATOMS: atom_id res chain seq x y z
N MET A 1 -4.98 10.18 24.22
CA MET A 1 -5.50 10.84 23.01
C MET A 1 -4.57 10.50 21.85
N TRP A 2 -4.71 9.30 21.24
CA TRP A 2 -3.96 8.82 20.07
C TRP A 2 -4.71 7.63 19.42
N ASN A 3 -5.92 7.84 18.90
CA ASN A 3 -6.77 6.77 18.32
C ASN A 3 -6.80 6.79 16.77
N HIS A 4 -5.74 7.26 16.11
CA HIS A 4 -5.75 7.40 14.64
C HIS A 4 -4.48 6.93 13.91
N LEU A 5 -3.55 6.26 14.60
CA LEU A 5 -2.29 5.79 14.02
C LEU A 5 -2.45 4.39 13.40
N ASP A 6 -3.40 4.26 12.48
CA ASP A 6 -3.72 2.97 11.85
C ASP A 6 -2.93 2.73 10.56
N THR A 7 -2.32 3.76 9.98
CA THR A 7 -1.64 3.64 8.70
C THR A 7 -0.17 3.23 8.86
N ILE A 8 0.37 2.57 7.83
CA ILE A 8 1.80 2.22 7.75
C ILE A 8 2.67 3.49 7.86
N GLN A 9 2.20 4.59 7.27
CA GLN A 9 2.88 5.87 7.32
C GLN A 9 2.95 6.38 8.77
N ASP A 10 1.82 6.45 9.46
CA ASP A 10 1.78 6.93 10.85
C ASP A 10 2.67 6.11 11.78
N LYS A 11 2.61 4.77 11.67
CA LYS A 11 3.47 3.87 12.45
C LYS A 11 4.95 4.07 12.12
N SER A 12 5.29 4.30 10.85
CA SER A 12 6.68 4.56 10.45
C SER A 12 7.18 5.88 11.02
N HIS A 13 6.36 6.93 11.06
CA HIS A 13 6.72 8.22 11.66
C HIS A 13 6.98 8.11 13.16
N LEU A 14 6.10 7.41 13.89
CA LEU A 14 6.31 7.18 15.34
C LEU A 14 7.59 6.40 15.60
N ARG A 15 7.82 5.31 14.85
CA ARG A 15 9.02 4.50 15.04
C ARG A 15 10.31 5.24 14.69
N ALA A 16 10.25 6.17 13.75
CA ALA A 16 11.38 7.04 13.45
C ALA A 16 11.71 8.00 14.60
N LEU A 17 10.72 8.36 15.42
CA LEU A 17 10.92 9.16 16.64
C LEU A 17 11.38 8.31 17.83
N GLU A 18 10.86 7.08 17.95
CA GLU A 18 11.06 6.23 19.11
C GLU A 18 12.35 5.39 19.08
N ARG A 19 12.90 5.11 17.90
CA ARG A 19 14.05 4.21 17.75
C ARG A 19 15.35 4.99 17.60
N ASP A 20 16.30 4.73 18.49
CA ASP A 20 17.62 5.38 18.46
C ASP A 20 18.33 5.18 17.12
N GLN A 21 18.24 3.99 16.53
CA GLN A 21 18.82 3.66 15.22
C GLN A 21 18.22 4.46 14.04
N ALA A 22 17.08 5.11 14.24
CA ALA A 22 16.41 5.95 13.25
C ALA A 22 16.79 7.45 13.35
N GLN A 23 17.52 7.85 14.39
CA GLN A 23 17.92 9.24 14.57
C GLN A 23 18.86 9.69 13.44
N GLY A 24 18.50 10.79 12.78
CA GLY A 24 19.27 11.37 11.69
C GLY A 24 19.19 10.61 10.35
N GLN A 25 18.37 9.56 10.27
CA GLN A 25 18.20 8.77 9.04
C GLN A 25 17.08 9.32 8.15
N GLN A 26 17.18 9.04 6.85
CA GLN A 26 16.12 9.31 5.87
C GLN A 26 15.59 7.99 5.32
N TYR A 27 14.28 7.77 5.44
CA TYR A 27 13.64 6.51 5.03
C TYR A 27 12.75 6.70 3.81
N LEU A 28 12.96 5.86 2.81
CA LEU A 28 12.09 5.78 1.64
C LEU A 28 10.89 4.88 1.93
N LEU A 29 9.69 5.46 2.01
CA LEU A 29 8.44 4.74 2.27
C LEU A 29 7.63 4.49 0.99
N ILE A 30 8.23 3.79 0.03
CA ILE A 30 7.54 3.37 -1.21
C ILE A 30 7.37 1.84 -1.18
N GLY A 31 6.12 1.37 -1.22
CA GLY A 31 5.76 -0.06 -1.15
C GLY A 31 5.51 -0.73 -2.50
N GLY A 32 5.44 0.04 -3.57
CA GLY A 32 5.21 -0.45 -4.92
C GLY A 32 4.71 0.65 -5.86
N THR A 33 4.73 0.35 -7.16
CA THR A 33 4.12 1.20 -8.20
C THR A 33 2.91 0.48 -8.75
N TYR A 34 1.79 1.19 -8.81
CA TYR A 34 0.53 0.62 -9.29
C TYR A 34 -0.15 1.56 -10.28
N VAL A 35 -0.80 0.98 -11.29
CA VAL A 35 -1.70 1.69 -12.20
C VAL A 35 -3.16 1.44 -11.81
N ALA A 36 -4.06 2.32 -12.27
CA ALA A 36 -5.49 2.25 -11.93
C ALA A 36 -6.10 0.88 -12.26
N ASP A 37 -5.75 0.31 -13.41
CA ASP A 37 -6.21 -1.00 -13.88
C ASP A 37 -5.89 -2.13 -12.89
N GLN A 38 -4.74 -2.08 -12.21
CA GLN A 38 -4.39 -3.06 -11.18
C GLN A 38 -5.28 -2.93 -9.94
N PHE A 39 -5.73 -1.72 -9.60
CA PHE A 39 -6.70 -1.54 -8.53
C PHE A 39 -8.07 -2.09 -8.92
N VAL A 40 -8.55 -1.82 -10.14
CA VAL A 40 -9.83 -2.34 -10.62
C VAL A 40 -9.84 -3.87 -10.60
N GLU A 41 -8.77 -4.51 -11.07
CA GLU A 41 -8.63 -5.97 -10.98
C GLU A 41 -8.64 -6.47 -9.54
N ALA A 42 -7.86 -5.85 -8.65
CA ALA A 42 -7.82 -6.23 -7.23
C ALA A 42 -9.20 -6.07 -6.56
N ILE A 43 -9.94 -5.02 -6.89
CA ILE A 43 -11.30 -4.80 -6.39
C ILE A 43 -12.21 -5.93 -6.86
N GLY A 44 -12.26 -6.20 -8.16
CA GLY A 44 -13.12 -7.26 -8.72
C GLY A 44 -12.75 -8.67 -8.21
N LYS A 45 -11.49 -8.89 -7.82
CA LYS A 45 -11.04 -10.14 -7.18
C LYS A 45 -11.57 -10.31 -5.76
N TYR A 46 -11.57 -9.25 -4.94
CA TYR A 46 -11.93 -9.33 -3.52
C TYR A 46 -13.38 -8.96 -3.21
N PHE A 47 -14.03 -8.22 -4.10
CA PHE A 47 -15.43 -7.80 -4.02
C PHE A 47 -16.13 -8.19 -5.34
N PRO A 48 -16.33 -9.50 -5.59
CA PRO A 48 -16.88 -9.99 -6.85
C PRO A 48 -18.27 -9.41 -7.19
N GLU A 49 -19.02 -8.99 -6.17
CA GLU A 49 -20.31 -8.29 -6.30
C GLU A 49 -20.21 -6.95 -7.03
N LEU A 50 -19.04 -6.32 -7.04
CA LEU A 50 -18.79 -5.05 -7.74
C LEU A 50 -18.38 -5.25 -9.19
N ARG A 51 -18.01 -6.47 -9.60
CA ARG A 51 -17.55 -6.74 -10.99
C ARG A 51 -18.48 -6.19 -12.08
N PRO A 52 -19.82 -6.23 -11.96
CA PRO A 52 -20.71 -5.66 -12.97
C PRO A 52 -20.55 -4.13 -13.14
N ASP A 53 -20.11 -3.43 -12.10
CA ASP A 53 -19.96 -1.97 -12.07
C ASP A 53 -18.53 -1.51 -12.37
N LEU A 54 -17.58 -2.45 -12.47
CA LEU A 54 -16.18 -2.14 -12.76
C LEU A 54 -15.93 -2.03 -14.26
N PRO A 55 -15.07 -1.09 -14.70
CA PRO A 55 -14.68 -1.01 -16.10
C PRO A 55 -13.93 -2.29 -16.51
N PRO A 56 -14.05 -2.74 -17.77
CA PRO A 56 -13.26 -3.85 -18.26
C PRO A 56 -11.77 -3.47 -18.21
N VAL A 57 -10.96 -4.40 -17.70
CA VAL A 57 -9.52 -4.21 -17.56
C VAL A 57 -8.80 -5.19 -18.46
N ASP A 58 -7.81 -4.70 -19.20
CA ASP A 58 -6.85 -5.55 -19.91
C ASP A 58 -5.44 -5.28 -19.38
N LEU A 59 -5.01 -6.11 -18.44
CA LEU A 59 -3.67 -6.00 -17.85
C LEU A 59 -2.55 -6.36 -18.85
N SER A 60 -2.85 -6.96 -20.01
CA SER A 60 -1.83 -7.24 -21.03
C SER A 60 -1.29 -5.96 -21.69
N GLN A 61 -2.08 -4.88 -21.68
CA GLN A 61 -1.72 -3.56 -22.21
C GLN A 61 -1.01 -2.68 -21.18
N VAL A 62 -0.93 -3.12 -19.93
CA VAL A 62 -0.15 -2.45 -18.89
C VAL A 62 1.33 -2.74 -19.14
N GLU A 63 1.91 -2.02 -20.10
CA GLU A 63 3.35 -2.05 -20.45
C GLU A 63 4.29 -1.75 -19.25
N ALA A 64 3.76 -1.35 -18.09
CA ALA A 64 4.42 -0.51 -17.10
C ALA A 64 4.55 -1.12 -15.69
N THR A 65 4.74 -2.43 -15.55
CA THR A 65 5.35 -3.01 -14.33
C THR A 65 6.79 -3.48 -14.53
N LYS A 66 7.40 -3.26 -15.71
CA LYS A 66 8.87 -3.17 -15.78
C LYS A 66 9.24 -2.01 -14.87
N GLU A 67 9.70 -2.30 -13.66
CA GLU A 67 10.21 -1.31 -12.72
C GLU A 67 11.19 -0.41 -13.47
N LYS A 68 10.72 0.76 -13.92
CA LYS A 68 11.58 1.75 -14.55
C LYS A 68 12.61 2.28 -13.54
N PHE A 69 12.30 2.08 -12.27
CA PHE A 69 13.09 2.46 -11.12
C PHE A 69 12.88 1.42 -10.01
N LYS A 70 13.97 0.87 -9.50
CA LYS A 70 13.96 -0.04 -8.34
C LYS A 70 14.06 0.81 -7.08
N PHE A 71 13.13 0.62 -6.15
CA PHE A 71 13.18 1.30 -4.85
C PHE A 71 13.92 0.43 -3.84
N GLU A 72 14.92 1.00 -3.18
CA GLU A 72 15.59 0.37 -2.04
C GLU A 72 14.98 0.93 -0.75
N ASN A 73 14.04 0.18 -0.16
CA ASN A 73 13.36 0.52 1.09
C ASN A 73 13.76 -0.42 2.26
N LEU A 74 14.88 -1.14 2.09
CA LEU A 74 15.36 -2.14 3.05
C LEU A 74 15.66 -1.52 4.41
N GLU A 75 16.16 -0.29 4.44
CA GLU A 75 16.46 0.43 5.69
C GLU A 75 15.18 0.73 6.47
N ALA A 76 14.10 1.13 5.80
CA ALA A 76 12.81 1.33 6.45
C ALA A 76 12.26 0.01 7.04
N THR A 77 12.43 -1.09 6.30
CA THR A 77 12.03 -2.42 6.79
C THR A 77 12.88 -2.84 8.01
N ARG A 78 14.20 -2.67 7.94
CA ARG A 78 15.14 -3.06 9.00
C ARG A 78 14.99 -2.19 10.25
N ASP A 79 15.07 -0.89 10.08
CA ASP A 79 15.26 0.05 11.19
C ASP A 79 13.92 0.46 11.79
N LEU A 80 12.88 0.61 10.96
CA LEU A 80 11.53 0.94 11.41
C LEU A 80 10.64 -0.29 11.54
N GLY A 81 11.04 -1.48 11.07
CA GLY A 81 10.15 -2.64 11.07
C GLY A 81 8.92 -2.45 10.16
N THR A 82 9.03 -1.57 9.17
CA THR A 82 7.91 -1.22 8.28
C THR A 82 7.59 -2.42 7.39
N GLN A 83 6.32 -2.82 7.39
CA GLN A 83 5.81 -3.84 6.47
C GLN A 83 4.99 -3.12 5.39
N PHE A 84 5.45 -3.23 4.15
CA PHE A 84 4.76 -2.64 3.01
C PHE A 84 3.67 -3.60 2.53
N SER A 85 2.44 -3.09 2.44
CA SER A 85 1.31 -3.84 1.89
C SER A 85 1.31 -3.78 0.37
N GLY A 86 1.14 -4.94 -0.28
CA GLY A 86 0.86 -5.01 -1.70
C GLY A 86 -0.56 -4.52 -2.03
N ILE A 87 -0.82 -4.29 -3.32
CA ILE A 87 -2.12 -3.82 -3.81
C ILE A 87 -3.31 -4.68 -3.37
N ASP A 88 -3.12 -5.99 -3.27
CA ASP A 88 -4.14 -6.94 -2.81
C ASP A 88 -4.58 -6.66 -1.36
N GLU A 89 -3.62 -6.41 -0.47
CA GLU A 89 -3.90 -6.11 0.94
C GLU A 89 -4.49 -4.71 1.11
N LEU A 90 -4.05 -3.75 0.27
CA LEU A 90 -4.63 -2.41 0.23
C LEU A 90 -6.11 -2.46 -0.20
N ALA A 91 -6.42 -3.21 -1.26
CA ALA A 91 -7.79 -3.38 -1.74
C ALA A 91 -8.68 -4.03 -0.67
N LYS A 92 -8.25 -5.16 -0.08
CA LYS A 92 -8.99 -5.80 1.01
C LYS A 92 -9.25 -4.87 2.19
N GLY A 93 -8.21 -4.20 2.68
CA GLY A 93 -8.27 -3.46 3.94
C GLY A 93 -9.07 -2.15 3.85
N LYS A 94 -8.82 -1.34 2.83
CA LYS A 94 -9.47 -0.02 2.69
C LYS A 94 -10.93 -0.14 2.28
N LEU A 95 -11.24 -1.04 1.35
CA LEU A 95 -12.59 -1.16 0.81
C LEU A 95 -13.52 -1.87 1.77
N LYS A 96 -13.04 -2.86 2.52
CA LYS A 96 -13.83 -3.48 3.59
C LYS A 96 -14.34 -2.43 4.59
N LYS A 97 -13.46 -1.53 5.06
CA LYS A 97 -13.87 -0.42 5.94
C LYS A 97 -14.88 0.53 5.27
N GLN A 98 -14.78 0.74 3.96
CA GLN A 98 -15.69 1.62 3.22
C GLN A 98 -17.07 0.98 2.97
N PHE A 99 -17.13 -0.35 2.82
CA PHE A 99 -18.38 -1.09 2.61
C PHE A 99 -19.09 -1.47 3.92
N GLU A 100 -18.35 -1.72 5.01
CA GLU A 100 -18.93 -1.93 6.35
C GLU A 100 -19.45 -0.62 6.99
N SER A 101 -19.05 0.54 6.46
CA SER A 101 -19.45 1.87 6.94
C SER A 101 -20.74 2.40 6.28
N LYS A 102 -21.43 1.60 5.47
CA LYS A 102 -22.74 1.90 4.88
C LYS A 102 -23.82 1.05 5.53
#